data_AF-A0A1S1Q642-F1
#
_entry.id   AF-A0A1S1Q642-F1
#
_cell.length_a   1.000
_cell.length_b   1.000
_cell.length_c   1.000
_cell.angle_alpha   90.00
_cell.angle_beta   90.00
_cell.angle_gamma   90.00
#
_symmetry.space_group_name_H-M   'P 1'
#
loop_
_entity.id
_entity.type
_entity.pdbx_description
1 polymer ?
#
loop_
_entity_poly.entity_id
_entity_poly.type
_entity_poly.pdbx_seq_one_letter_code
_entity_poly.pdbx_strand_id
1 'polypeptide(L)'
;MGVYENPSQVPHGLADEALTAALEGTDQALEPSSVLVGLALYDDDRVFVERWCCRVARDSADLWLVATASLCLGHLARRFGYLEPQSVVLVRQLAERPDLDGRVLSALDDVTFFLEEPPDPGGAEARQLVR
;
A
#
# COMPACT_ATOMS: atom_id res chain seq x y z
N MET A 1 -1.84 19.99 -16.05
CA MET A 1 -2.62 20.43 -14.87
C MET A 1 -3.49 19.25 -14.50
N GLY A 2 -3.23 18.58 -13.38
CA GLY A 2 -4.03 17.42 -12.97
C GLY A 2 -5.43 17.85 -12.55
N VAL A 3 -6.45 17.13 -13.01
CA VAL A 3 -7.82 17.30 -12.52
C VAL A 3 -7.90 16.55 -11.19
N TYR A 4 -8.42 17.18 -10.15
CA TYR A 4 -8.75 16.48 -8.92
C TYR A 4 -9.97 15.59 -9.17
N GLU A 5 -9.83 14.31 -8.87
CA GLU A 5 -10.93 13.35 -8.91
C GLU A 5 -11.05 12.72 -7.53
N ASN A 6 -12.26 12.72 -6.98
CA ASN A 6 -12.55 12.02 -5.74
C ASN A 6 -12.77 10.53 -6.08
N PRO A 7 -11.95 9.61 -5.56
CA PRO A 7 -12.09 8.19 -5.88
C PRO A 7 -13.49 7.69 -5.47
N SER A 8 -14.08 6.84 -6.29
CA SER A 8 -15.40 6.28 -6.00
C SER A 8 -15.30 5.12 -5.02
N GLN A 9 -16.31 4.98 -4.15
CA GLN A 9 -16.48 3.74 -3.38
C GLN A 9 -17.01 2.65 -4.30
N VAL A 10 -16.34 1.49 -4.28
CA VAL A 10 -16.68 0.35 -5.13
C VAL A 10 -17.04 -0.83 -4.23
N PRO A 11 -18.19 -1.50 -4.43
CA PRO A 11 -18.52 -2.73 -3.71
C PRO A 11 -17.45 -3.81 -3.90
N HIS A 12 -17.16 -4.61 -2.86
CA HIS A 12 -16.12 -5.65 -2.89
C HIS A 12 -16.21 -6.58 -4.11
N GLY A 13 -17.41 -6.99 -4.52
CA GLY A 13 -17.57 -7.87 -5.69
C GLY A 13 -17.09 -7.23 -7.00
N LEU A 14 -17.42 -5.95 -7.24
CA LEU A 14 -16.98 -5.23 -8.43
C LEU A 14 -15.48 -4.90 -8.37
N ALA A 15 -14.95 -4.66 -7.17
CA ALA A 15 -13.52 -4.53 -6.96
C ALA A 15 -12.76 -5.83 -7.24
N ASP A 16 -13.25 -6.97 -6.73
CA ASP A 16 -12.70 -8.29 -6.98
C ASP A 16 -12.62 -8.59 -8.49
N GLU A 17 -13.72 -8.33 -9.21
CA GLU A 17 -13.79 -8.51 -10.66
C GLU A 17 -12.76 -7.65 -11.40
N ALA A 18 -12.73 -6.35 -11.11
CA ALA A 18 -11.85 -5.40 -11.80
C ALA A 18 -10.36 -5.69 -11.53
N LEU A 19 -9.99 -6.00 -10.28
CA LEU A 19 -8.60 -6.28 -9.92
C LEU A 19 -8.14 -7.66 -10.39
N THR A 20 -9.06 -8.63 -10.47
CA THR A 20 -8.76 -9.93 -11.10
C THR A 20 -8.50 -9.74 -12.59
N ALA A 21 -9.37 -9.01 -13.30
CA ALA A 21 -9.21 -8.74 -14.73
C ALA A 21 -7.87 -8.05 -15.03
N ALA A 22 -7.50 -7.06 -14.21
CA ALA A 22 -6.22 -6.35 -14.32
C ALA A 22 -5.01 -7.30 -14.20
N LEU A 23 -5.04 -8.25 -13.26
CA LEU A 23 -3.97 -9.24 -13.09
C LEU A 23 -3.93 -10.27 -14.21
N GLU A 24 -5.09 -10.62 -14.78
CA GLU A 24 -5.19 -11.55 -15.90
C GLU A 24 -4.90 -10.90 -17.26
N GLY A 25 -4.76 -9.57 -17.31
CA GLY A 25 -4.58 -8.82 -18.54
C GLY A 25 -5.84 -8.83 -19.43
N THR A 26 -7.01 -8.98 -18.83
CA THR A 26 -8.30 -8.97 -19.53
C THR A 26 -8.98 -7.60 -19.45
N ASP A 27 -10.01 -7.39 -20.26
CA ASP A 27 -10.70 -6.11 -20.32
C ASP A 27 -11.44 -5.81 -19.01
N GLN A 28 -11.35 -4.57 -18.55
CA GLN A 28 -11.75 -4.16 -17.21
C GLN A 28 -12.80 -3.06 -17.26
N ALA A 29 -13.95 -3.31 -16.64
CA ALA A 29 -15.06 -2.36 -16.61
C ALA A 29 -14.78 -1.12 -15.75
N LEU A 30 -13.87 -1.24 -14.78
CA LEU A 30 -13.44 -0.18 -13.88
C LEU A 30 -11.92 -0.02 -13.96
N GLU A 31 -11.43 1.21 -13.83
CA GLU A 31 -9.99 1.48 -13.84
C GLU A 31 -9.34 0.98 -12.53
N PRO A 32 -8.37 0.04 -12.58
CA PRO A 32 -7.86 -0.66 -11.40
C PRO A 32 -7.18 0.25 -10.37
N SER A 33 -6.49 1.30 -10.80
CA SER A 33 -5.82 2.24 -9.89
C SER A 33 -6.85 3.00 -9.06
N SER A 34 -7.93 3.45 -9.69
CA SER A 34 -9.03 4.18 -9.07
C SER A 34 -9.79 3.29 -8.10
N VAL A 35 -9.98 2.00 -8.45
CA VAL A 35 -10.55 0.99 -7.56
C VAL A 35 -9.67 0.81 -6.32
N LEU A 36 -8.36 0.58 -6.47
CA LEU A 36 -7.45 0.40 -5.34
C LEU A 36 -7.41 1.62 -4.43
N VAL A 37 -7.31 2.82 -5.00
CA VAL A 37 -7.29 4.06 -4.21
C VAL A 37 -8.63 4.25 -3.49
N GLY A 38 -9.76 4.01 -4.15
CA GLY A 38 -11.09 4.07 -3.53
C GLY A 38 -11.22 3.13 -2.33
N LEU A 39 -10.78 1.87 -2.49
CA LEU A 39 -10.75 0.89 -1.39
C LEU A 39 -9.83 1.37 -0.25
N ALA A 40 -8.61 1.78 -0.56
CA ALA A 40 -7.62 2.20 0.42
C ALA A 40 -8.02 3.46 1.21
N LEU A 41 -8.86 4.33 0.64
CA LEU A 41 -9.32 5.54 1.31
C LEU A 41 -10.63 5.37 2.08
N TYR A 42 -11.54 4.49 1.62
CA TYR A 42 -12.92 4.47 2.13
C TYR A 42 -13.40 3.12 2.67
N ASP A 43 -12.76 2.02 2.30
CA ASP A 43 -13.18 0.72 2.79
C ASP A 43 -12.68 0.49 4.22
N ASP A 44 -13.53 -0.09 5.07
CA ASP A 44 -13.22 -0.39 6.47
C ASP A 44 -12.73 -1.83 6.66
N ASP A 45 -12.90 -2.72 5.66
CA ASP A 45 -12.31 -4.05 5.68
C ASP A 45 -10.83 -4.00 5.28
N ARG A 46 -10.00 -3.61 6.25
CA ARG A 46 -8.54 -3.56 6.09
C ARG A 46 -7.98 -4.84 5.48
N VAL A 47 -8.44 -6.02 5.93
CA VAL A 47 -7.88 -7.31 5.52
C VAL A 47 -8.16 -7.57 4.04
N PHE A 48 -9.38 -7.27 3.59
CA PHE A 48 -9.74 -7.35 2.18
C PHE A 48 -8.85 -6.44 1.31
N VAL A 49 -8.73 -5.16 1.71
CA VAL A 49 -7.97 -4.17 0.91
C VAL A 49 -6.48 -4.50 0.90
N GLU A 50 -5.90 -4.86 2.05
CA GLU A 50 -4.49 -5.19 2.17
C GLU A 50 -4.13 -6.39 1.31
N ARG A 51 -4.97 -7.44 1.32
CA ARG A 51 -4.80 -8.62 0.46
C ARG A 51 -4.71 -8.23 -1.01
N TRP A 52 -5.59 -7.34 -1.47
CA TRP A 52 -5.58 -6.88 -2.86
C TRP A 52 -4.37 -6.02 -3.20
N CYS A 53 -4.02 -5.07 -2.35
CA CYS A 53 -2.83 -4.25 -2.55
C CYS A 53 -1.57 -5.13 -2.65
N CYS A 54 -1.43 -6.11 -1.76
CA CYS A 54 -0.31 -7.04 -1.79
C CYS A 54 -0.29 -7.93 -3.03
N ARG A 55 -1.45 -8.45 -3.47
CA ARG A 55 -1.53 -9.30 -4.67
C ARG A 55 -1.17 -8.49 -5.92
N VAL A 56 -1.77 -7.31 -6.08
CA VAL A 56 -1.49 -6.42 -7.22
C VAL A 56 -0.03 -5.98 -7.25
N ALA A 57 0.53 -5.58 -6.11
CA ALA A 57 1.91 -5.12 -6.04
C ALA A 57 2.95 -6.22 -6.36
N ARG A 58 2.60 -7.50 -6.20
CA ARG A 58 3.49 -8.64 -6.53
C ARG A 58 3.30 -9.14 -7.95
N ASP A 59 2.05 -9.21 -8.41
CA ASP A 59 1.68 -10.03 -9.57
C ASP A 59 1.38 -9.18 -10.81
N SER A 60 1.17 -7.87 -10.67
CA SER A 60 0.86 -6.99 -11.80
C SER A 60 2.07 -6.78 -12.72
N ALA A 61 1.86 -6.94 -14.02
CA ALA A 61 2.84 -6.54 -15.04
C ALA A 61 2.86 -5.02 -15.28
N ASP A 62 1.81 -4.31 -14.88
CA ASP A 62 1.73 -2.85 -14.97
C ASP A 62 2.44 -2.20 -13.76
N LEU A 63 3.59 -1.57 -14.02
CA LEU A 63 4.40 -0.87 -13.03
C LEU A 63 3.66 0.32 -12.39
N TRP A 64 2.78 0.98 -13.13
CA TRP A 64 1.96 2.07 -12.58
C TRP A 64 1.01 1.52 -11.52
N LEU A 65 0.38 0.39 -11.80
CA LEU A 65 -0.53 -0.27 -10.89
C LEU A 65 0.21 -0.87 -9.67
N VAL A 66 1.42 -1.40 -9.85
CA VAL A 66 2.30 -1.82 -8.74
C VAL A 66 2.61 -0.66 -7.80
N ALA A 67 3.02 0.49 -8.35
CA ALA A 67 3.32 1.68 -7.56
C ALA A 67 2.07 2.25 -6.86
N THR A 68 0.90 2.21 -7.50
CA THR A 68 -0.39 2.55 -6.87
C THR A 68 -0.71 1.62 -5.70
N ALA A 69 -0.54 0.32 -5.87
CA ALA A 69 -0.81 -0.66 -4.81
C ALA A 69 0.12 -0.46 -3.60
N SER A 70 1.39 -0.13 -3.84
CA SER A 70 2.32 0.26 -2.78
C SER A 70 1.84 1.51 -2.03
N LEU A 71 1.45 2.58 -2.76
CA LEU A 71 0.88 3.79 -2.15
C LEU A 71 -0.35 3.48 -1.29
N CYS A 72 -1.21 2.58 -1.76
CA CYS A 72 -2.39 2.15 -1.02
C CYS A 72 -2.01 1.45 0.29
N LEU A 73 -0.96 0.63 0.33
CA LEU A 73 -0.45 0.07 1.59
C LEU A 73 0.00 1.17 2.58
N GLY A 74 0.62 2.26 2.08
CA GLY A 74 0.92 3.44 2.89
C GLY A 74 -0.35 4.10 3.47
N HIS A 75 -1.42 4.21 2.67
CA HIS A 75 -2.73 4.68 3.16
C HIS A 75 -3.30 3.77 4.26
N LEU A 76 -3.18 2.45 4.13
CA LEU A 76 -3.62 1.52 5.18
C LEU A 76 -2.80 1.67 6.46
N ALA A 77 -1.48 1.79 6.36
CA ALA A 77 -0.61 2.05 7.50
C ALA A 77 -1.06 3.31 8.26
N ARG A 78 -1.33 4.40 7.53
CA ARG A 78 -1.81 5.66 8.10
C ARG A 78 -3.22 5.59 8.68
N ARG A 79 -4.16 4.92 8.00
CA ARG A 79 -5.57 4.83 8.45
C ARG A 79 -5.75 3.91 9.64
N PHE A 80 -5.09 2.76 9.61
CA PHE A 80 -5.33 1.67 10.57
C PHE A 80 -4.23 1.54 11.63
N GLY A 81 -3.08 2.20 11.47
CA GLY A 81 -1.93 2.04 12.35
C GLY A 81 -1.38 0.61 12.34
N TYR A 82 -1.67 -0.15 11.29
CA TYR A 82 -1.31 -1.56 11.19
C TYR A 82 -1.24 -2.02 9.73
N LEU A 83 -0.24 -2.86 9.45
CA LEU A 83 -0.13 -3.73 8.29
C LEU A 83 0.38 -5.09 8.76
N GLU A 84 0.06 -6.15 8.04
CA GLU A 84 0.70 -7.45 8.25
C GLU A 84 2.22 -7.33 8.02
N PRO A 85 3.07 -8.04 8.79
CA PRO A 85 4.52 -7.91 8.68
C PRO A 85 5.07 -8.14 7.27
N GLN A 86 4.47 -9.07 6.52
CA GLN A 86 4.81 -9.37 5.13
C GLN A 86 4.49 -8.22 4.16
N SER A 87 3.49 -7.41 4.48
CA SER A 87 3.10 -6.22 3.70
C SER A 87 4.10 -5.08 3.93
N VAL A 88 4.58 -4.92 5.17
CA VAL A 88 5.68 -3.99 5.50
C VAL A 88 6.96 -4.36 4.74
N VAL A 89 7.33 -5.65 4.73
CA VAL A 89 8.49 -6.13 3.96
C VAL A 89 8.33 -5.85 2.47
N LEU A 90 7.14 -6.10 1.91
CA LEU A 90 6.85 -5.82 0.51
C LEU A 90 7.03 -4.34 0.16
N VAL A 91 6.51 -3.41 0.98
CA VAL A 91 6.68 -1.97 0.73
C VAL A 91 8.16 -1.57 0.69
N ARG A 92 8.98 -2.09 1.63
CA ARG A 92 10.44 -1.83 1.62
C ARG A 92 11.11 -2.35 0.35
N GLN A 93 10.79 -3.58 -0.06
CA GLN A 93 11.34 -4.17 -1.29
C GLN A 93 10.96 -3.38 -2.53
N LEU A 94 9.72 -2.87 -2.60
CA LEU A 94 9.26 -2.03 -3.70
C LEU A 94 9.95 -0.66 -3.72
N ALA A 95 10.24 -0.08 -2.55
CA ALA A 95 10.96 1.19 -2.44
C ALA A 95 12.41 1.11 -2.93
N GLU A 96 13.01 -0.09 -2.96
CA GLU A 96 14.34 -0.34 -3.52
C GLU A 96 14.33 -0.47 -5.05
N ARG A 97 13.15 -0.57 -5.69
CA ARG A 97 13.05 -0.76 -7.14
C ARG A 97 13.21 0.55 -7.91
N PRO A 98 14.23 0.67 -8.79
CA PRO A 98 14.50 1.91 -9.50
C PRO A 98 13.55 2.17 -10.68
N ASP A 99 12.78 1.18 -11.10
CA ASP A 99 11.85 1.29 -12.23
C ASP A 99 10.41 1.62 -11.81
N LEU A 100 10.17 1.76 -10.50
CA LEU A 100 8.91 2.27 -9.95
C LEU A 100 9.06 3.76 -9.64
N ASP A 101 7.96 4.51 -9.74
CA ASP A 101 7.97 5.94 -9.47
C ASP A 101 7.87 6.28 -7.97
N GLY A 102 7.93 7.57 -7.63
CA GLY A 102 8.01 8.05 -6.25
C GLY A 102 6.87 7.63 -5.31
N ARG A 103 5.77 7.04 -5.81
CA ARG A 103 4.71 6.50 -4.95
C ARG A 103 5.18 5.41 -4.00
N VAL A 104 6.17 4.60 -4.41
CA VAL A 104 6.74 3.57 -3.53
C VAL A 104 7.53 4.17 -2.37
N LEU A 105 8.15 5.33 -2.58
CA LEU A 105 8.83 6.07 -1.51
C LEU A 105 7.82 6.71 -0.57
N SER A 106 6.75 7.31 -1.09
CA SER A 106 5.65 7.82 -0.26
C SER A 106 5.02 6.73 0.61
N ALA A 107 4.86 5.52 0.07
CA ALA A 107 4.39 4.37 0.84
C ALA A 107 5.35 3.98 1.97
N LEU A 108 6.67 3.97 1.68
CA LEU A 108 7.69 3.70 2.69
C LEU A 108 7.70 4.77 3.78
N ASP A 109 7.54 6.04 3.43
CA ASP A 109 7.47 7.15 4.38
C ASP A 109 6.26 6.99 5.31
N ASP A 110 5.07 6.66 4.76
CA ASP A 110 3.88 6.37 5.56
C ASP A 110 4.11 5.18 6.50
N VAL A 111 4.64 4.06 5.99
CA VAL A 111 4.91 2.86 6.80
C VAL A 111 5.90 3.17 7.93
N THR A 112 6.98 3.89 7.63
CA THR A 112 7.99 4.27 8.61
C THR A 112 7.39 5.18 9.67
N PHE A 113 6.64 6.20 9.26
CA PHE A 113 6.09 7.19 10.17
C PHE A 113 4.97 6.64 11.07
N PHE A 114 4.08 5.81 10.53
CA PHE A 114 2.89 5.36 11.24
C PHE A 114 3.05 4.03 11.98
N LEU A 115 4.02 3.19 11.59
CA LEU A 115 4.16 1.83 12.16
C LEU A 115 5.46 1.62 12.94
N GLU A 116 6.51 2.39 12.69
CA GLU A 116 7.76 2.24 13.44
C GLU A 116 7.70 3.10 14.71
N GLU A 117 8.02 2.51 15.85
CA GLU A 117 8.25 3.29 17.07
C GLU A 117 9.48 4.18 16.87
N PRO A 118 9.43 5.45 17.32
CA PRO A 118 10.63 6.27 17.35
C PRO A 118 11.69 5.57 18.20
N PRO A 119 12.99 5.66 17.84
CA PRO A 119 14.04 5.05 18.63
C PRO A 119 13.96 5.58 20.06
N ASP A 120 13.83 4.68 21.04
CA ASP A 120 13.86 5.03 22.46
C ASP A 120 15.19 5.74 22.77
N PRO A 121 15.19 7.06 23.04
CA PRO A 121 16.42 7.77 23.32
C PRO A 121 17.07 7.33 24.64
N GLY A 122 16.38 6.58 25.50
CA GLY A 122 16.88 6.07 26.79
C GLY A 122 17.42 4.64 26.79
N GLY A 123 17.16 3.84 25.74
CA GLY A 123 17.49 2.41 25.73
C GLY A 123 18.97 2.07 25.51
N ALA A 124 19.74 3.00 24.93
CA ALA A 124 21.17 2.81 24.66
C ALA A 124 22.05 3.04 25.91
N GLU A 125 21.69 4.00 26.78
CA GLU A 125 22.49 4.31 27.98
C GLU A 125 22.32 3.27 29.11
N ALA A 126 21.13 2.68 29.25
CA ALA A 126 20.88 1.67 30.30
C ALA A 126 21.69 0.37 30.11
N ARG A 127 22.15 0.07 28.89
CA ARG A 127 22.93 -1.14 28.58
C ARG A 127 24.44 -0.99 28.81
N GLN A 128 24.94 0.22 29.06
CA GLN A 128 26.36 0.47 29.38
C GLN A 128 26.64 0.58 30.88
N LEU A 129 25.62 0.76 31.73
CA LEU A 129 25.78 0.88 33.19
C LEU A 129 25.70 -0.46 33.95
N VAL A 130 25.58 -1.57 33.24
CA VAL A 130 25.65 -2.93 33.80
C VAL A 130 26.85 -3.67 33.21
N ARG A 131 28.06 -3.21 33.53
CA ARG A 131 29.30 -3.99 33.38
C ARG A 131 30.24 -3.68 34.54
#